data_AF-A0A520JNN4-F1
#
_entry.id   AF-A0A520JNN4-F1
#
_cell.length_a   1.000
_cell.length_b   1.000
_cell.length_c   1.000
_cell.angle_alpha   90.00
_cell.angle_beta   90.00
_cell.angle_gamma   90.00
#
_symmetry.space_group_name_H-M   'P 1'
#
loop_
_entity.id
_entity.type
_entity.pdbx_description
1 polymer ?
#
loop_
_entity_poly.entity_id
_entity_poly.type
_entity_poly.pdbx_seq_one_letter_code
_entity_poly.pdbx_strand_id
1 'polypeptide(L)'
;MAADKMDISQSSVMDNEDEKLVEFIGEVDGDEYQFAVQYAVLEALSGDAPDGDAVEQFNRFEDTVAEAGLVALARNSDQATIVISENDLE
;
A
#
# COMPACT_ATOMS: atom_id res chain seq x y z
N MET A 1 -20.87 3.34 7.77
CA MET A 1 -20.60 4.50 6.91
C MET A 1 -19.57 4.01 5.93
N ALA A 2 -19.88 3.96 4.63
CA ALA A 2 -18.94 3.46 3.64
C ALA A 2 -17.82 4.50 3.56
N ALA A 3 -16.68 4.18 4.17
CA ALA A 3 -15.45 4.93 3.93
C ALA A 3 -15.17 4.82 2.43
N ASP A 4 -14.73 5.92 1.82
CA ASP A 4 -14.03 5.91 0.54
C ASP A 4 -12.90 4.88 0.67
N LYS A 5 -13.16 3.64 0.26
CA LYS A 5 -12.23 2.52 0.39
C LYS A 5 -11.61 2.31 -0.98
N MET A 6 -10.29 2.43 -1.02
CA MET A 6 -9.51 1.86 -2.12
C MET A 6 -9.74 0.35 -2.12
N ASP A 7 -10.12 -0.21 -3.27
CA ASP A 7 -10.20 -1.66 -3.45
C ASP A 7 -8.85 -2.17 -3.94
N ILE A 8 -8.20 -3.02 -3.14
CA ILE A 8 -6.88 -3.52 -3.46
C ILE A 8 -7.00 -4.86 -4.18
N SER A 9 -6.46 -4.92 -5.40
CA SER A 9 -6.41 -6.17 -6.15
C SER A 9 -5.29 -7.06 -5.60
N GLN A 10 -5.65 -7.96 -4.67
CA GLN A 10 -4.72 -8.92 -4.07
C GLN A 10 -4.02 -9.83 -5.09
N SER A 11 -4.64 -10.05 -6.24
CA SER A 11 -4.04 -10.82 -7.34
C SER A 11 -2.92 -10.07 -8.06
N SER A 12 -2.87 -8.75 -7.92
CA SER A 12 -1.85 -7.88 -8.47
C SER A 12 -0.75 -7.54 -7.46
N VAL A 13 -0.87 -8.00 -6.21
CA VAL A 13 0.14 -7.77 -5.16
C VAL A 13 1.39 -8.58 -5.51
N MET A 14 2.50 -7.87 -5.71
CA MET A 14 3.80 -8.41 -6.00
C MET A 14 4.81 -7.90 -4.98
N ASP A 15 5.52 -8.82 -4.37
CA ASP A 15 6.62 -8.50 -3.49
C ASP A 15 7.88 -8.21 -4.29
N ASN A 16 8.50 -7.07 -4.02
CA ASN A 16 9.76 -6.65 -4.63
C ASN A 16 10.81 -6.56 -3.52
N GLU A 17 11.43 -7.71 -3.24
CA GLU A 17 12.47 -7.87 -2.21
C GLU A 17 13.72 -7.03 -2.52
N ASP A 18 14.03 -6.81 -3.82
CA ASP A 18 15.17 -6.02 -4.27
C ASP A 18 15.06 -4.55 -3.83
N GLU A 19 13.88 -3.95 -4.01
CA GLU A 19 13.61 -2.57 -3.63
C GLU A 19 12.98 -2.43 -2.23
N LYS A 20 12.64 -3.55 -1.58
CA LYS A 20 11.93 -3.62 -0.30
C LYS A 20 10.57 -2.92 -0.33
N LEU A 21 9.83 -3.20 -1.39
CA LEU A 21 8.51 -2.63 -1.66
C LEU A 21 7.53 -3.76 -1.96
N VAL A 22 6.26 -3.59 -1.61
CA VAL A 22 5.17 -4.42 -2.12
C VAL A 22 4.37 -3.59 -3.10
N GLU A 23 4.42 -3.97 -4.37
CA GLU A 23 3.70 -3.31 -5.46
C GLU A 23 2.31 -3.93 -5.62
N PHE A 24 1.29 -3.12 -5.85
CA PHE A 24 -0.07 -3.60 -6.06
C PHE A 24 -0.89 -2.61 -6.87
N ILE A 25 -2.03 -3.08 -7.38
CA ILE A 25 -3.00 -2.24 -8.07
C ILE A 25 -4.17 -1.99 -7.12
N GLY A 26 -4.48 -0.72 -6.90
CA GLY A 26 -5.64 -0.29 -6.13
C GLY A 26 -6.62 0.47 -7.02
N GLU A 27 -7.91 0.16 -6.91
CA GLU A 27 -8.99 0.91 -7.54
C GLU A 27 -9.51 1.98 -6.57
N VAL A 28 -9.56 3.23 -7.02
CA VAL A 28 -10.10 4.37 -6.27
C VAL A 28 -11.10 5.08 -7.16
N ASP A 29 -12.35 5.21 -6.70
CA ASP A 29 -13.44 5.84 -7.47
C ASP A 29 -13.70 5.22 -8.87
N GLY A 30 -13.28 3.98 -9.08
CA GLY A 30 -13.38 3.27 -10.37
C GLY A 30 -12.19 3.47 -11.32
N ASP A 31 -11.16 4.19 -10.88
CA ASP A 31 -9.89 4.33 -11.58
C ASP A 31 -8.81 3.43 -10.94
N GLU A 32 -8.09 2.68 -11.77
CA GLU A 32 -6.99 1.81 -11.34
C GLU A 32 -5.68 2.60 -11.23
N TYR A 33 -5.04 2.54 -10.07
CA TYR A 33 -3.75 3.18 -9.80
C TYR A 33 -2.72 2.14 -9.35
N GLN A 34 -1.46 2.36 -9.74
CA GLN A 34 -0.34 1.55 -9.27
C GLN A 34 0.18 2.11 -7.96
N PHE A 35 0.16 1.29 -6.91
CA PHE A 35 0.67 1.60 -5.59
C PHE A 35 1.90 0.73 -5.27
N ALA A 36 2.75 1.24 -4.40
CA ALA A 36 3.87 0.49 -3.84
C ALA A 36 3.99 0.85 -2.36
N VAL A 37 3.84 -0.11 -1.45
CA VAL A 37 4.06 0.14 -0.02
C VAL A 37 5.49 -0.25 0.36
N GLN A 38 6.19 0.62 1.07
CA GLN A 38 7.53 0.29 1.55
C GLN A 38 7.44 -0.70 2.72
N TYR A 39 8.44 -1.58 2.82
CA TYR A 39 8.57 -2.49 3.98
C TYR A 39 8.61 -1.72 5.30
N ALA A 40 9.15 -0.50 5.30
CA ALA A 40 9.16 0.37 6.47
C ALA A 40 7.74 0.68 6.99
N VAL A 41 6.74 0.78 6.11
CA VAL A 41 5.33 0.96 6.50
C VAL A 41 4.80 -0.28 7.19
N LEU A 42 5.06 -1.45 6.60
CA LEU A 42 4.64 -2.72 7.17
C LEU A 42 5.33 -2.99 8.52
N GLU A 43 6.62 -2.64 8.63
CA GLU A 43 7.39 -2.68 9.88
C GLU A 43 6.80 -1.73 10.93
N ALA A 44 6.42 -0.51 10.55
CA ALA A 44 5.80 0.45 11.46
C ALA A 44 4.43 -0.03 11.98
N LEU A 45 3.66 -0.72 11.12
CA LEU A 45 2.33 -1.25 11.47
C LEU A 45 2.40 -2.53 12.30
N SER A 46 3.31 -3.44 11.98
CA SER A 46 3.44 -4.74 12.66
C SER A 46 4.40 -4.71 13.85
N GLY A 47 5.33 -3.76 13.86
CA GLY A 47 6.46 -3.67 14.78
C GLY A 47 7.68 -4.51 14.38
N ASP A 48 7.65 -5.24 13.24
CA ASP A 48 8.73 -6.10 12.77
C ASP A 48 8.88 -6.08 11.25
N ALA A 49 10.12 -6.11 10.77
CA ALA A 49 10.43 -6.05 9.34
C ALA A 49 9.81 -7.26 8.62
N PRO A 50 9.07 -7.07 7.52
CA PRO A 50 8.65 -8.20 6.71
C PRO A 50 9.87 -8.85 6.03
N ASP A 51 10.05 -10.16 6.24
CA ASP A 51 11.14 -10.97 5.67
C ASP A 51 10.51 -12.19 4.98
N GLY A 52 10.14 -12.05 3.69
CA GLY A 52 9.41 -13.07 2.94
C GLY A 52 7.90 -13.16 3.23
N ASP A 53 7.43 -12.52 4.31
CA ASP A 53 6.01 -12.46 4.70
C ASP A 53 5.36 -11.09 4.38
N ALA A 54 5.99 -10.25 3.55
CA ALA A 54 5.52 -8.89 3.27
C ALA A 54 4.09 -8.85 2.73
N VAL A 55 3.75 -9.78 1.83
CA VAL A 55 2.40 -9.92 1.28
C VAL A 55 1.41 -10.34 2.36
N GLU A 56 1.78 -11.26 3.26
CA GLU A 56 0.90 -11.70 4.35
C GLU A 56 0.64 -10.57 5.35
N GLN A 57 1.69 -9.82 5.69
CA GLN A 57 1.58 -8.63 6.53
C GLN A 57 0.72 -7.55 5.85
N PHE A 58 0.95 -7.27 4.57
CA PHE A 58 0.14 -6.34 3.79
C PHE A 58 -1.34 -6.70 3.82
N ASN A 59 -1.68 -7.96 3.56
CA ASN A 59 -3.07 -8.44 3.63
C ASN A 59 -3.67 -8.27 5.03
N ARG A 60 -2.87 -8.45 6.09
CA ARG A 60 -3.31 -8.25 7.47
C ARG A 60 -3.65 -6.79 7.77
N PHE A 61 -2.93 -5.86 7.17
CA PHE A 61 -3.07 -4.42 7.38
C PHE A 61 -3.70 -3.71 6.17
N GLU A 62 -4.43 -4.44 5.32
CA GLU A 62 -4.96 -3.92 4.04
C GLU A 62 -5.82 -2.68 4.25
N ASP A 63 -6.65 -2.64 5.29
CA ASP A 63 -7.50 -1.49 5.61
C ASP A 63 -6.66 -0.24 5.89
N THR A 64 -5.59 -0.37 6.68
CA THR A 64 -4.71 0.75 7.02
C THR A 64 -3.87 1.18 5.82
N VAL A 65 -3.40 0.22 5.02
CA VAL A 65 -2.64 0.52 3.80
C VAL A 65 -3.53 1.16 2.74
N ALA A 66 -4.80 0.78 2.63
CA ALA A 66 -5.78 1.43 1.77
C ALA A 66 -5.99 2.89 2.17
N GLU A 67 -6.14 3.19 3.47
CA GLU A 67 -6.24 4.56 3.97
C GLU A 67 -4.98 5.38 3.67
N ALA A 68 -3.80 4.82 3.96
CA ALA A 68 -2.51 5.47 3.66
C ALA A 68 -2.29 5.65 2.15
N GLY A 69 -2.77 4.71 1.34
CA GLY A 69 -2.74 4.78 -0.11
C GLY A 69 -3.54 5.97 -0.65
N LEU A 70 -4.69 6.29 -0.05
CA LEU A 70 -5.47 7.47 -0.42
C LEU A 70 -4.74 8.77 -0.06
N VAL A 71 -4.07 8.82 1.10
CA VAL A 71 -3.24 9.96 1.50
C VAL A 71 -2.07 10.16 0.54
N ALA A 72 -1.36 9.07 0.23
CA ALA A 72 -0.24 9.07 -0.71
C ALA A 72 -0.71 9.47 -2.13
N LEU A 73 -1.87 8.98 -2.57
CA LEU A 73 -2.49 9.35 -3.85
C LEU A 73 -2.82 10.84 -3.88
N ALA A 74 -3.45 11.37 -2.84
CA ALA A 74 -3.79 12.79 -2.76
C ALA A 74 -2.55 13.70 -2.81
N ARG A 75 -1.42 13.22 -2.27
CA ARG A 75 -0.13 13.92 -2.31
C ARG A 75 0.59 13.78 -3.64
N ASN A 76 0.53 12.60 -4.26
CA ASN A 76 1.37 12.21 -5.39
C ASN A 76 0.58 11.77 -6.63
N SER A 77 -0.64 12.28 -6.84
CA SER A 77 -1.52 11.91 -7.97
C SER A 77 -0.88 12.09 -9.37
N ASP A 78 0.18 12.89 -9.50
CA ASP A 78 0.93 13.06 -10.75
C ASP A 78 2.01 11.97 -11.00
N GLN A 79 2.27 11.07 -10.05
CA GLN A 79 3.25 9.99 -10.22
C GLN A 79 2.66 8.75 -10.89
N ALA A 80 3.46 8.10 -11.73
CA ALA A 80 3.07 6.83 -12.38
C ALA A 80 2.87 5.69 -11.37
N THR A 81 3.59 5.73 -10.25
CA THR A 81 3.48 4.79 -9.14
C THR A 81 3.41 5.57 -7.84
N ILE A 82 2.38 5.33 -7.05
CA ILE A 82 2.16 5.96 -5.76
C ILE A 82 2.88 5.17 -4.68
N VAL A 83 3.97 5.72 -4.15
CA VAL A 83 4.75 5.08 -3.09
C VAL A 83 4.18 5.48 -1.74
N ILE A 84 3.67 4.50 -1.00
CA ILE A 84 3.17 4.64 0.37
C ILE A 84 4.35 4.48 1.32
N SER A 85 4.57 5.50 2.12
CA SER A 85 5.66 5.59 3.10
C SER A 85 5.08 5.72 4.50
N GLU A 86 5.92 5.62 5.54
CA GLU A 86 5.47 5.77 6.93
C GLU A 86 4.82 7.14 7.19
N ASN A 87 5.18 8.15 6.38
CA ASN A 87 4.63 9.48 6.47
C ASN A 87 3.16 9.58 6.03
N ASP A 88 2.66 8.59 5.30
CA ASP A 88 1.27 8.53 4.82
C ASP A 88 0.35 7.80 5.81
N LEU A 89 0.88 7.31 6.94
CA LEU A 89 0.13 6.64 8.02
C LEU A 89 -0.49 7.63 9.06
N GLU A 90 -0.16 8.93 8.99
CA GLU A 90 -0.53 9.96 9.99
C GLU A 90 -1.82 10.75 9.67
#